data_AF-A0A7T4EGH5-F1
#
_entry.id   AF-A0A7T4EGH5-F1
#
_cell.length_a   1.000
_cell.length_b   1.000
_cell.length_c   1.000
_cell.angle_alpha   90.00
_cell.angle_beta   90.00
_cell.angle_gamma   90.00
#
_symmetry.space_group_name_H-M   'P 1'
#
loop_
_entity.id
_entity.type
_entity.pdbx_description
1 polymer ?
#
loop_
_entity_poly.entity_id
_entity_poly.type
_entity_poly.pdbx_seq_one_letter_code
_entity_poly.pdbx_strand_id
1 'polypeptide(L)'
;MAEMTSESKVEARAKQLCFGTAPNYSVRVTREGTDWLAEVTNLQGVSTWATTFSGLDRNVREAIALAEDLPDGAEEKLWVSWDLPVTSPELSHAYKVAEQRRLLVHAQEDLLPEVRKTIEALTNEGWSVRDQAALLGMTAGRVSQLATS
;
A
#
# COMPACT_ATOMS: atom_id res chain seq x y z
N MET A 1 -30.32 3.81 -5.97
CA MET A 1 -29.25 4.57 -5.28
C MET A 1 -29.05 3.89 -3.95
N ALA A 2 -27.99 3.10 -3.79
CA ALA A 2 -27.70 2.41 -2.53
C ALA A 2 -26.98 3.37 -1.59
N GLU A 3 -27.54 3.55 -0.40
CA GLU A 3 -26.99 4.38 0.66
C GLU A 3 -25.76 3.67 1.26
N MET A 4 -24.57 4.18 0.94
CA MET A 4 -23.29 3.64 1.43
C MET A 4 -23.17 3.92 2.94
N THR A 5 -22.97 2.88 3.74
CA THR A 5 -22.90 2.95 5.22
C THR A 5 -21.73 3.81 5.71
N SER A 6 -21.81 4.38 6.91
CA SER A 6 -20.80 5.30 7.46
C SER A 6 -19.39 4.69 7.56
N GLU A 7 -19.27 3.38 7.82
CA GLU A 7 -17.99 2.63 7.79
C GLU A 7 -17.34 2.65 6.41
N SER A 8 -18.13 2.50 5.33
CA SER A 8 -17.61 2.55 3.96
C SER A 8 -17.03 3.93 3.60
N LYS A 9 -17.53 5.00 4.23
CA LYS A 9 -17.08 6.37 3.98
C LYS A 9 -15.78 6.71 4.69
N VAL A 10 -15.57 6.16 5.90
CA VAL A 10 -14.29 6.24 6.62
C VAL A 10 -13.23 5.44 5.90
N GLU A 11 -13.57 4.22 5.47
CA GLU A 11 -12.66 3.37 4.70
C GLU A 11 -12.28 4.03 3.36
N ALA A 12 -13.25 4.57 2.62
CA ALA A 12 -13.00 5.30 1.38
C ALA A 12 -12.12 6.54 1.57
N ARG A 13 -12.32 7.29 2.67
CA ARG A 13 -11.53 8.49 2.97
C ARG A 13 -10.12 8.15 3.45
N ALA A 14 -9.96 7.08 4.24
CA ALA A 14 -8.66 6.56 4.61
C ALA A 14 -7.89 6.08 3.38
N LYS A 15 -8.56 5.29 2.52
CA LYS A 15 -8.06 4.87 1.21
C LYS A 15 -7.59 6.08 0.39
N GLN A 16 -8.43 7.09 0.19
CA GLN A 16 -8.06 8.27 -0.58
C GLN A 16 -6.89 9.07 0.02
N LEU A 17 -6.76 9.12 1.35
CA LEU A 17 -5.62 9.76 2.03
C LEU A 17 -4.33 8.92 1.96
N CYS A 18 -4.44 7.58 1.91
CA CYS A 18 -3.31 6.65 1.81
C CYS A 18 -2.87 6.35 0.37
N PHE A 19 -3.66 6.73 -0.64
CA PHE A 19 -3.41 6.38 -2.05
C PHE A 19 -2.87 7.54 -2.89
N GLY A 20 -2.93 8.77 -2.39
CA GLY A 20 -2.58 9.94 -3.19
C GLY A 20 -3.24 9.92 -4.58
N THR A 21 -2.48 10.25 -5.62
CA THR A 21 -2.88 10.11 -7.05
C THR A 21 -2.38 8.81 -7.68
N ALA A 22 -1.89 7.84 -6.90
CA ALA A 22 -1.35 6.60 -7.46
C ALA A 22 -2.46 5.79 -8.17
N PRO A 23 -2.19 5.22 -9.36
CA PRO A 23 -3.19 4.44 -10.07
C PRO A 23 -3.58 3.20 -9.26
N ASN A 24 -4.89 2.95 -9.16
CA ASN A 24 -5.47 1.84 -8.43
C ASN A 24 -5.93 0.74 -9.39
N TYR A 25 -5.37 -0.46 -9.26
CA TYR A 25 -5.70 -1.62 -10.06
C TYR A 25 -6.46 -2.68 -9.25
N SER A 26 -7.53 -3.22 -9.82
CA SER A 26 -8.39 -4.22 -9.18
C SER A 26 -8.08 -5.60 -9.73
N VAL A 27 -7.62 -6.51 -8.88
CA VAL A 27 -7.10 -7.82 -9.31
C VAL A 27 -7.94 -8.93 -8.74
N ARG A 28 -8.59 -9.71 -9.61
CA ARG A 28 -9.27 -10.94 -9.25
C ARG A 28 -8.27 -12.08 -9.20
N VAL A 29 -8.27 -12.83 -8.11
CA VAL A 29 -7.38 -13.98 -7.91
C VAL A 29 -8.17 -15.27 -7.82
N THR A 30 -7.69 -16.30 -8.49
CA THR A 30 -8.19 -17.67 -8.36
C THR A 30 -7.04 -18.63 -8.04
N ARG A 31 -7.40 -19.85 -7.64
CA ARG A 31 -6.48 -20.96 -7.35
C ARG A 31 -6.77 -22.10 -8.31
N GLU A 32 -5.77 -22.55 -9.06
CA GLU A 32 -5.84 -23.77 -9.87
C GLU A 32 -4.70 -24.72 -9.46
N GLY A 33 -5.06 -25.85 -8.86
CA GLY A 33 -4.07 -26.74 -8.25
C GLY A 33 -3.25 -26.02 -7.17
N THR A 34 -1.94 -25.92 -7.36
CA THR A 34 -1.03 -25.19 -6.48
C THR A 34 -0.86 -23.72 -6.85
N ASP A 35 -1.33 -23.33 -8.04
CA ASP A 35 -0.98 -22.07 -8.65
C ASP A 35 -2.01 -20.99 -8.34
N TRP A 36 -1.51 -19.77 -8.27
CA TRP A 36 -2.30 -18.56 -8.18
C TRP A 36 -2.42 -17.95 -9.57
N LEU A 37 -3.64 -17.60 -9.96
CA LEU A 37 -3.92 -16.89 -11.19
C LEU A 37 -4.48 -15.53 -10.84
N ALA A 38 -4.10 -14.51 -11.60
CA ALA A 38 -4.55 -13.14 -11.41
C ALA A 38 -5.03 -12.55 -12.73
N GLU A 39 -6.14 -11.84 -12.67
CA GLU A 39 -6.71 -11.02 -13.75
C GLU A 39 -6.85 -9.58 -13.24
N VAL A 40 -6.28 -8.60 -13.95
CA VAL A 40 -6.47 -7.18 -13.64
C VAL A 40 -7.78 -6.73 -14.30
N THR A 41 -8.83 -6.65 -13.51
CA THR A 41 -10.21 -6.50 -13.98
C THR A 41 -10.54 -5.13 -14.58
N ASN A 42 -9.74 -4.10 -14.25
CA ASN A 42 -9.84 -2.76 -14.83
C ASN A 42 -8.79 -2.47 -15.90
N LEU A 43 -8.04 -3.49 -16.38
CA LEU A 43 -7.07 -3.36 -17.45
C LEU A 43 -7.17 -4.54 -18.42
N GLN A 44 -7.65 -4.28 -19.64
CA GLN A 44 -7.98 -5.34 -20.59
C GLN A 44 -6.74 -6.16 -20.99
N GLY A 45 -6.88 -7.49 -20.94
CA GLY A 45 -5.85 -8.42 -21.42
C GLY A 45 -4.67 -8.64 -20.47
N VAL A 46 -4.74 -8.07 -19.25
CA VAL A 46 -3.67 -8.25 -18.26
C VAL A 46 -4.04 -9.36 -17.29
N SER A 47 -3.37 -10.50 -17.48
CA SER A 47 -3.48 -11.67 -16.62
C SER A 47 -2.10 -12.29 -16.43
N THR A 48 -1.87 -12.88 -15.27
CA THR A 48 -0.61 -13.56 -14.94
C THR A 48 -0.84 -14.67 -13.93
N TRP A 49 0.20 -15.43 -13.61
CA TRP A 49 0.15 -16.49 -12.63
C TRP A 49 1.48 -16.62 -11.88
N ALA A 50 1.45 -17.31 -10.73
CA ALA A 50 2.63 -17.69 -9.97
C ALA A 50 2.34 -18.85 -9.01
N THR A 51 3.38 -19.57 -8.58
CA THR A 51 3.27 -20.67 -7.61
C THR A 51 3.21 -20.17 -6.15
N THR A 52 3.50 -18.90 -5.91
CA THR A 52 3.43 -18.25 -4.59
C THR A 52 2.70 -16.92 -4.68
N PHE A 53 2.08 -16.49 -3.59
CA PHE A 53 1.40 -15.19 -3.57
C PHE A 53 2.38 -14.02 -3.73
N SER A 54 3.60 -14.12 -3.20
CA SER A 54 4.64 -13.09 -3.40
C SER A 54 5.10 -13.02 -4.86
N GLY A 55 5.21 -14.16 -5.54
CA GLY A 55 5.46 -14.19 -6.98
C GLY A 55 4.30 -13.58 -7.76
N LEU A 56 3.06 -13.83 -7.34
CA LEU A 56 1.86 -13.28 -7.96
C LEU A 56 1.83 -11.75 -7.85
N ASP A 57 2.07 -11.21 -6.66
CA ASP A 57 2.13 -9.76 -6.42
C ASP A 57 3.16 -9.08 -7.33
N ARG A 58 4.37 -9.61 -7.40
CA ARG A 58 5.41 -9.10 -8.31
C ARG A 58 4.97 -9.17 -9.77
N ASN A 59 4.55 -10.34 -10.23
CA ASN A 59 4.18 -10.55 -11.64
C ASN A 59 3.00 -9.67 -12.07
N VAL A 60 2.03 -9.42 -11.18
CA VAL A 60 0.89 -8.54 -11.46
C VAL A 60 1.36 -7.10 -11.66
N ARG A 61 2.23 -6.61 -10.78
CA ARG A 61 2.75 -5.24 -10.86
C ARG A 61 3.60 -5.03 -12.11
N GLU A 62 4.47 -5.98 -12.44
CA GLU A 62 5.25 -5.98 -13.68
C GLU A 62 4.34 -6.02 -14.92
N ALA A 63 3.30 -6.85 -14.92
CA ALA A 63 2.37 -6.96 -16.05
C ALA A 63 1.56 -5.66 -16.25
N ILE A 64 1.15 -4.99 -15.16
CA ILE A 64 0.49 -3.69 -15.23
C ILE A 64 1.46 -2.63 -15.78
N ALA A 65 2.68 -2.54 -15.23
CA ALA A 65 3.67 -1.57 -15.68
C ALA A 65 3.99 -1.73 -17.18
N LEU A 66 4.11 -2.97 -17.65
CA LEU A 66 4.31 -3.26 -19.06
C LEU A 66 3.11 -2.86 -19.93
N ALA A 67 1.88 -3.18 -19.49
CA ALA A 67 0.67 -2.91 -20.25
C ALA A 67 0.36 -1.40 -20.37
N GLU A 68 0.77 -0.61 -19.38
CA GLU A 68 0.56 0.83 -19.30
C GLU A 68 1.79 1.64 -19.77
N ASP A 69 2.86 0.97 -20.22
CA ASP A 69 4.13 1.59 -20.65
C ASP A 69 4.72 2.53 -19.57
N LEU A 70 4.70 2.06 -18.31
CA LEU A 70 5.21 2.82 -17.17
C LEU A 70 6.75 2.78 -17.13
N PRO A 71 7.40 3.84 -16.60
CA PRO A 71 8.85 3.85 -16.43
C PRO A 71 9.32 2.81 -15.41
N ASP A 72 10.55 2.33 -15.58
CA ASP A 72 11.19 1.38 -14.66
C ASP A 72 11.06 1.81 -13.19
N GLY A 73 10.64 0.87 -12.33
CA GLY A 73 10.44 1.07 -10.90
C GLY A 73 9.08 1.68 -10.52
N ALA A 74 8.23 2.01 -11.49
CA ALA A 74 6.86 2.47 -11.20
C ALA A 74 5.99 1.37 -10.57
N GLU A 75 6.28 0.10 -10.85
CA GLU A 75 5.58 -1.09 -10.35
C GLU A 75 5.54 -1.16 -8.81
N GLU A 76 6.56 -0.63 -8.14
CA GLU A 76 6.66 -0.58 -6.67
C GLU A 76 5.66 0.41 -6.06
N LYS A 77 5.27 1.43 -6.82
CA LYS A 77 4.37 2.51 -6.38
C LYS A 77 2.92 2.27 -6.78
N LEU A 78 2.64 1.19 -7.50
CA LEU A 78 1.27 0.86 -7.90
C LEU A 78 0.43 0.50 -6.69
N TRP A 79 -0.81 1.00 -6.67
CA TRP A 79 -1.80 0.52 -5.74
C TRP A 79 -2.56 -0.67 -6.34
N VAL A 80 -2.52 -1.81 -5.66
CA VAL A 80 -3.19 -3.04 -6.13
C VAL A 80 -4.19 -3.51 -5.07
N SER A 81 -5.46 -3.52 -5.43
CA SER A 81 -6.54 -4.10 -4.64
C SER A 81 -6.77 -5.55 -5.04
N TRP A 82 -6.76 -6.45 -4.06
CA TRP A 82 -6.82 -7.89 -4.27
C TRP A 82 -8.20 -8.45 -3.91
N ASP A 83 -8.91 -9.00 -4.89
CA ASP A 83 -10.09 -9.85 -4.71
C ASP A 83 -9.63 -11.31 -4.63
N LEU A 84 -9.38 -11.78 -3.42
CA LEU A 84 -8.83 -13.10 -3.11
C LEU A 84 -9.93 -14.15 -2.95
N PRO A 85 -9.66 -15.43 -3.28
CA PRO A 85 -10.63 -16.49 -3.06
C PRO A 85 -10.81 -16.72 -1.54
N VAL A 86 -11.97 -16.33 -1.01
CA VAL A 86 -12.37 -16.54 0.38
C VAL A 86 -13.19 -17.82 0.49
N THR A 87 -12.64 -18.84 1.15
CA THR A 87 -13.32 -20.12 1.37
C THR A 87 -13.76 -20.36 2.81
N SER A 88 -13.35 -19.49 3.75
CA SER A 88 -13.75 -19.56 5.16
C SER A 88 -13.80 -18.18 5.83
N PRO A 89 -14.52 -18.04 6.97
CA PRO A 89 -14.53 -16.81 7.77
C PRO A 89 -13.14 -16.39 8.27
N GLU A 90 -12.29 -17.34 8.65
CA GLU A 90 -10.92 -17.08 9.13
C GLU A 90 -10.05 -16.48 8.03
N LEU A 91 -10.16 -17.00 6.80
CA LEU A 91 -9.48 -16.42 5.64
C LEU A 91 -10.02 -15.02 5.31
N SER A 92 -11.33 -14.80 5.40
CA SER A 92 -11.92 -13.47 5.25
C SER A 92 -11.32 -12.47 6.25
N HIS A 93 -11.19 -12.87 7.52
CA HIS A 93 -10.58 -12.03 8.55
C HIS A 93 -9.09 -11.78 8.27
N ALA A 94 -8.32 -12.82 7.93
CA ALA A 94 -6.91 -12.70 7.60
C ALA A 94 -6.68 -11.72 6.43
N TYR A 95 -7.51 -11.76 5.40
CA TYR A 95 -7.41 -10.82 4.27
C TYR A 95 -7.74 -9.39 4.66
N LYS A 96 -8.74 -9.17 5.52
CA LYS A 96 -9.03 -7.83 6.06
C LYS A 96 -7.84 -7.27 6.84
N VAL A 97 -7.22 -8.09 7.70
CA VAL A 97 -6.02 -7.69 8.45
C VAL A 97 -4.85 -7.39 7.51
N ALA A 98 -4.64 -8.23 6.48
CA ALA A 98 -3.58 -8.03 5.50
C ALA A 98 -3.76 -6.72 4.71
N GLU A 99 -4.99 -6.42 4.29
CA GLU A 99 -5.33 -5.18 3.59
C GLU A 99 -5.07 -3.95 4.47
N GLN A 100 -5.56 -3.96 5.72
CA GLN A 100 -5.30 -2.89 6.68
C GLN A 100 -3.80 -2.69 6.92
N ARG A 101 -3.02 -3.78 7.02
CA ARG A 101 -1.57 -3.69 7.20
C ARG A 101 -0.89 -3.03 5.99
N ARG A 102 -1.29 -3.37 4.76
CA ARG A 102 -0.74 -2.74 3.55
C ARG A 102 -1.07 -1.25 3.50
N LEU A 103 -2.32 -0.88 3.82
CA LEU A 103 -2.74 0.52 3.91
C LEU A 103 -1.84 1.31 4.87
N LEU A 104 -1.57 0.77 6.06
CA LEU A 104 -0.73 1.43 7.05
C LEU A 104 0.73 1.58 6.61
N VAL A 105 1.31 0.55 5.98
CA VAL A 105 2.69 0.60 5.48
C VAL A 105 2.83 1.68 4.42
N HIS A 106 1.92 1.70 3.44
CA HIS A 106 1.95 2.70 2.38
C HIS A 106 1.70 4.12 2.90
N ALA A 107 0.71 4.31 3.79
CA ALA A 107 0.48 5.62 4.41
C ALA A 107 1.71 6.14 5.17
N GLN A 108 2.46 5.24 5.80
CA GLN A 108 3.71 5.58 6.49
C GLN A 108 4.83 5.94 5.51
N GLU A 109 4.94 5.25 4.37
CA GLU A 109 5.88 5.56 3.30
C GLU A 109 5.58 6.92 2.67
N ASP A 110 4.31 7.19 2.35
CA ASP A 110 3.85 8.46 1.76
C ASP A 110 4.07 9.66 2.68
N LEU A 111 3.95 9.46 4.00
CA LEU A 111 4.16 10.51 5.00
C LEU A 111 5.66 10.79 5.25
N LEU A 112 6.55 9.88 4.87
CA LEU A 112 7.97 9.94 5.20
C LEU A 112 8.69 11.22 4.71
N PRO A 113 8.43 11.75 3.50
CA PRO A 113 9.04 13.00 3.04
C PRO A 113 8.65 14.20 3.92
N GLU A 114 7.40 14.29 4.36
CA GLU A 114 6.94 15.37 5.24
C GLU A 114 7.49 15.23 6.67
N VAL A 115 7.63 14.00 7.15
CA VAL A 115 8.33 13.73 8.42
C VAL A 115 9.78 14.23 8.36
N ARG A 116 10.50 13.97 7.26
CA ARG A 116 11.88 14.45 7.07
C ARG A 116 11.96 15.98 7.06
N LYS A 117 11.12 16.66 6.28
CA LYS A 117 11.02 18.12 6.27
C LYS A 117 10.75 18.69 7.67
N THR A 118 9.87 18.03 8.43
CA THR A 118 9.55 18.44 9.80
C THR A 118 10.75 18.29 10.73
N ILE A 119 11.49 17.18 10.65
CA ILE A 119 12.73 16.96 11.42
C ILE A 119 13.77 18.04 11.09
N GLU A 120 13.95 18.37 9.82
CA GLU A 120 14.87 19.43 9.36
C GLU A 120 14.47 20.80 9.93
N ALA A 121 13.19 21.16 9.83
CA ALA A 121 12.68 22.43 10.37
C ALA A 121 12.90 22.54 11.89
N LEU A 122 12.54 21.50 12.64
CA LEU A 122 12.73 21.46 14.10
C LEU A 122 14.21 21.53 14.51
N THR A 123 15.08 20.89 13.73
CA THR A 123 16.53 20.94 13.94
C THR A 123 17.06 22.36 13.72
N ASN A 124 16.62 23.05 12.68
CA ASN A 124 17.00 24.44 12.39
C ASN A 124 16.48 25.42 13.46
N GLU A 125 15.35 25.11 14.10
CA GLU A 125 14.83 25.84 15.26
C GLU A 125 15.52 25.49 16.59
N GLY A 126 16.43 24.51 16.60
CA GLY A 126 17.20 24.11 17.77
C GLY A 126 16.47 23.17 18.73
N TRP A 127 15.38 22.52 18.30
CA TRP A 127 14.69 21.53 19.13
C TRP A 127 15.56 20.30 19.38
N SER A 128 15.51 19.76 20.61
CA SER A 128 16.24 18.54 20.93
C SER A 128 15.66 17.31 20.22
N VAL A 129 16.49 16.33 19.86
CA VAL A 129 16.03 15.05 19.25
C VAL A 129 14.96 14.35 20.10
N ARG A 130 15.02 14.51 21.42
CA ARG A 130 14.03 13.93 22.34
C ARG A 130 12.66 14.59 22.17
N ASP A 131 12.61 15.91 22.03
CA ASP A 131 11.36 16.64 21.86
C ASP A 131 10.77 16.42 20.47
N GLN A 132 11.64 16.37 19.44
CA GLN A 132 11.24 15.97 18.09
C GLN A 132 10.58 14.58 18.08
N ALA A 133 11.20 13.61 18.77
CA ALA A 133 10.68 12.25 18.89
C ALA A 133 9.33 12.21 19.60
N ALA A 134 9.16 12.96 20.70
CA ALA A 134 7.89 13.05 21.42
C ALA A 134 6.78 13.69 20.56
N LEU A 135 7.10 14.77 19.83
CA LEU A 135 6.16 15.46 18.95
C LEU A 135 5.70 14.59 17.77
N LEU A 136 6.64 13.89 17.14
CA LEU A 136 6.38 13.05 15.96
C LEU A 136 5.82 11.67 16.32
N GLY A 137 5.76 11.31 17.61
CA GLY A 137 5.35 9.97 18.04
C GLY A 137 6.33 8.88 17.63
N MET A 138 7.62 9.20 17.54
CA MET A 138 8.69 8.32 17.05
C MET A 138 9.72 8.02 18.15
N THR A 139 10.57 7.03 17.93
CA THR A 139 11.74 6.83 18.78
C THR A 139 12.84 7.82 18.41
N ALA A 140 13.64 8.27 19.40
CA ALA A 140 14.78 9.15 19.15
C ALA A 140 15.77 8.55 18.13
N GLY A 141 16.01 7.23 18.19
CA GLY A 141 16.87 6.54 17.22
C GLY A 141 16.35 6.65 15.78
N ARG A 142 15.03 6.55 15.56
CA ARG A 142 14.45 6.71 14.23
C ARG A 142 14.55 8.16 13.72
N VAL A 143 14.33 9.14 14.60
CA VAL A 143 14.54 10.56 14.26
C VAL A 143 15.98 10.81 13.82
N SER A 144 16.97 10.33 14.59
CA SER A 144 18.38 10.47 14.24
C SER A 144 18.75 9.79 12.91
N GLN A 145 18.17 8.61 12.65
CA GLN A 145 18.35 7.92 11.36
C GLN A 145 17.81 8.76 10.19
N LEU A 146 16.61 9.34 10.34
CA LEU A 146 15.99 10.14 9.28
C LEU A 146 16.63 11.52 9.09
N ALA A 147 17.28 12.05 10.12
CA ALA A 147 18.04 13.30 10.02
C ALA A 147 19.38 13.13 9.28
N THR A 148 19.89 11.90 9.18
CA THR A 148 21.22 11.59 8.60
C THR A 148 21.13 10.86 7.25
N SER A 149 19.95 10.32 6.91
CA SER A 149 19.67 9.58 5.68
C SER A 149 19.18 10.49 4.57
#